data_AF-A0A015M8L0-F1
#
_entry.id   AF-A0A015M8L0-F1
#
_cell.length_a   1.000
_cell.length_b   1.000
_cell.length_c   1.000
_cell.angle_alpha   90.00
_cell.angle_beta   90.00
_cell.angle_gamma   90.00
#
_symmetry.space_group_name_H-M   'P 1'
#
loop_
_entity.id
_entity.type
_entity.pdbx_description
1 polymer ?
#
loop_
_entity_poly.entity_id
_entity_poly.type
_entity_poly.pdbx_seq_one_letter_code
_entity_poly.pdbx_strand_id
1 'polypeptide(L)'
;MENEDLFEEEGDLSEEEEDDLVMLVLILLLGIRYLEQKSYYVAKSKDLYNYILPKYEDCRFKKIIRMNSINFQKLVSLLITHPIFQNNSNHLQAPVEL
;
A
#
# COMPACT_ATOMS: atom_id res chain seq x y z
N MET A 1 -4.83 25.64 -55.39
CA MET A 1 -5.25 26.50 -54.28
C MET A 1 -5.11 25.62 -53.06
N GLU A 2 -4.21 26.01 -52.17
CA GLU A 2 -3.50 25.16 -51.21
C GLU A 2 -4.40 24.32 -50.29
N ASN A 3 -3.90 23.13 -49.94
CA ASN A 3 -4.35 22.42 -48.74
C ASN A 3 -3.85 23.24 -47.55
N GLU A 4 -4.75 23.94 -46.87
CA GLU A 4 -4.44 24.59 -45.59
C GLU A 4 -3.98 23.50 -44.60
N ASP A 5 -2.76 23.66 -44.11
CA ASP A 5 -2.14 22.83 -43.08
C ASP A 5 -3.04 22.80 -41.85
N LEU A 6 -3.70 21.66 -41.64
CA LEU A 6 -4.58 21.36 -40.51
C LEU A 6 -3.77 20.82 -39.31
N PHE A 7 -2.52 21.24 -39.19
CA PHE A 7 -1.74 21.03 -37.97
C PHE A 7 -1.96 22.27 -37.11
N GLU A 8 -2.92 22.16 -36.19
CA GLU A 8 -3.01 23.07 -35.06
C GLU A 8 -1.61 23.15 -34.45
N GLU A 9 -1.05 24.36 -34.43
CA GLU A 9 0.21 24.68 -33.78
C GLU A 9 0.05 24.25 -32.32
N GLU A 10 0.63 23.11 -31.93
CA GLU A 10 0.73 22.72 -30.52
C GLU A 10 1.53 23.83 -29.84
N GLY A 11 0.82 24.76 -29.21
CA GLY A 11 1.42 25.85 -28.46
C GLY A 11 2.29 25.25 -27.37
N ASP A 12 3.59 25.53 -27.43
CA ASP A 12 4.55 25.11 -26.41
C ASP A 12 4.08 25.63 -25.05
N LEU A 13 3.87 24.72 -24.10
CA LEU A 13 3.47 25.08 -22.75
C LEU A 13 4.61 25.85 -22.08
N SER A 14 4.28 26.85 -21.28
CA SER A 14 5.25 27.43 -20.36
C SER A 14 5.64 26.42 -19.27
N GLU A 15 6.83 26.58 -18.69
CA GLU A 15 7.31 25.70 -17.60
C GLU A 15 6.31 25.65 -16.42
N GLU A 16 5.63 26.76 -16.12
CA GLU A 16 4.59 26.81 -15.08
C GLU A 16 3.34 25.99 -15.45
N GLU A 17 2.93 26.00 -16.71
CA GLU A 17 1.80 25.21 -17.21
C GLU A 17 2.12 23.71 -17.24
N GLU A 18 3.37 23.34 -17.57
CA GLU A 18 3.84 21.95 -17.46
C GLU A 18 3.84 21.47 -16.00
N ASP A 19 4.36 22.28 -15.07
CA ASP A 19 4.39 21.95 -13.64
C ASP A 19 2.97 21.75 -13.06
N ASP A 20 2.04 22.63 -13.42
CA ASP A 20 0.63 22.51 -13.03
C ASP A 20 -0.02 21.24 -13.60
N LEU A 21 0.29 20.89 -14.85
CA LEU A 21 -0.19 19.66 -15.48
C LEU A 21 0.36 18.42 -14.75
N VAL A 22 1.65 18.41 -14.41
CA VAL A 22 2.28 17.33 -13.64
C VAL A 22 1.62 17.20 -12.27
N MET A 23 1.39 18.31 -11.57
CA MET A 23 0.72 18.34 -10.27
C MET A 23 -0.70 17.78 -10.36
N LEU A 24 -1.46 18.17 -11.39
CA LEU A 24 -2.81 17.67 -11.62
C LEU A 24 -2.83 16.16 -11.88
N VAL A 25 -1.91 15.66 -12.71
CA VAL A 25 -1.76 14.22 -12.99
C VAL A 25 -1.41 13.44 -11.72
N LEU A 26 -0.52 13.98 -10.88
CA LEU A 26 -0.17 13.37 -9.59
C LEU A 26 -1.37 13.33 -8.65
N ILE A 27 -2.15 14.41 -8.56
CA ILE A 27 -3.38 14.46 -7.75
C ILE A 27 -4.39 13.42 -8.23
N LEU A 28 -4.62 13.32 -9.54
CA LEU A 28 -5.51 12.31 -10.13
C LEU A 28 -5.04 10.88 -9.82
N LEU A 29 -3.75 10.60 -10.00
CA LEU A 29 -3.16 9.30 -9.72
C LEU A 29 -3.30 8.91 -8.23
N LEU A 30 -3.05 9.86 -7.33
CA LEU A 30 -3.21 9.66 -5.90
C LEU A 30 -4.69 9.49 -5.52
N GLY A 31 -5.58 10.27 -6.15
CA GLY A 31 -7.03 10.14 -6.00
C GLY A 31 -7.51 8.74 -6.36
N ILE A 32 -7.11 8.22 -7.52
CA ILE A 32 -7.41 6.84 -7.94
C ILE A 32 -6.86 5.82 -6.92
N ARG A 33 -5.64 6.02 -6.43
CA ARG A 33 -4.99 5.05 -5.53
C ARG A 33 -5.62 5.01 -4.13
N TYR A 34 -6.06 6.16 -3.61
CA TYR A 34 -6.41 6.32 -2.20
C TYR A 34 -7.88 6.67 -1.94
N LEU A 35 -8.54 7.35 -2.88
CA LEU A 35 -9.91 7.83 -2.72
C LEU A 35 -10.94 6.97 -3.47
N GLU A 36 -10.56 6.27 -4.53
CA GLU A 36 -11.47 5.34 -5.17
C GLU A 36 -11.85 4.18 -4.25
N GLN A 37 -13.14 3.87 -4.25
CA GLN A 37 -13.67 2.71 -3.55
C GLN A 37 -13.12 1.45 -4.22
N LYS A 38 -12.24 0.74 -3.51
CA LYS A 38 -11.68 -0.51 -4.02
C LYS A 38 -12.80 -1.53 -4.21
N SER A 39 -12.96 -1.99 -5.46
CA SER A 39 -13.92 -3.03 -5.85
C SER A 39 -13.48 -4.45 -5.44
N TYR A 40 -12.27 -4.59 -4.89
CA TYR A 40 -11.69 -5.86 -4.47
C TYR A 40 -11.40 -5.89 -2.96
N TYR A 41 -11.48 -7.08 -2.37
CA TYR A 41 -11.21 -7.28 -0.96
C TYR A 41 -9.73 -7.03 -0.64
N VAL A 42 -9.45 -6.02 0.19
CA VAL A 42 -8.13 -5.82 0.78
C VAL A 42 -8.06 -6.64 2.06
N ALA A 43 -7.30 -7.73 2.01
CA ALA A 43 -7.04 -8.58 3.16
C ALA A 43 -6.60 -7.74 4.37
N LYS A 44 -7.37 -7.82 5.46
CA LYS A 44 -7.02 -7.15 6.72
C LYS A 44 -5.87 -7.92 7.38
N SER A 45 -5.29 -7.34 8.43
CA SER A 45 -4.12 -7.93 9.12
C SER A 45 -4.32 -9.40 9.48
N LYS A 46 -5.51 -9.77 9.97
CA LYS A 46 -5.88 -11.17 10.27
C LYS A 46 -5.89 -12.05 9.02
N ASP A 47 -6.47 -11.59 7.92
CA ASP A 47 -6.54 -12.39 6.68
C ASP A 47 -5.17 -12.55 6.03
N LEU A 48 -4.35 -11.49 6.08
CA LEU A 48 -2.97 -11.54 5.63
C LEU A 48 -2.22 -12.61 6.40
N TYR A 49 -2.30 -12.59 7.73
CA TYR A 49 -1.60 -13.54 8.59
C TYR A 49 -2.12 -14.97 8.43
N ASN A 50 -3.44 -15.17 8.37
CA ASN A 50 -4.04 -16.51 8.38
C ASN A 50 -4.06 -17.18 7.00
N TYR A 51 -4.23 -16.42 5.91
CA TYR A 51 -4.52 -17.00 4.59
C TYR A 51 -3.50 -16.68 3.51
N ILE A 52 -2.71 -15.61 3.65
CA ILE A 52 -1.75 -15.17 2.62
C ILE A 52 -0.33 -15.52 3.02
N LEU A 53 0.09 -15.06 4.20
CA LEU A 53 1.45 -15.23 4.70
C LEU A 53 1.90 -16.70 4.74
N PRO A 54 1.07 -17.68 5.16
CA PRO A 54 1.47 -19.09 5.20
C PRO A 54 1.62 -19.73 3.82
N LYS A 55 1.08 -19.10 2.76
CA LYS A 55 1.18 -19.59 1.38
C LYS A 55 2.45 -19.14 0.68
N TYR A 56 3.24 -18.26 1.28
CA TYR A 56 4.49 -17.82 0.70
C TYR A 56 5.58 -18.87 0.87
N GLU A 57 6.22 -19.23 -0.23
CA GLU A 57 7.49 -19.95 -0.19
C GLU A 57 8.56 -19.13 0.56
N ASP A 58 9.51 -19.81 1.19
CA ASP A 58 10.53 -19.19 2.04
C ASP A 58 11.29 -18.05 1.35
N CYS A 59 11.58 -18.18 0.05
CA CYS A 59 12.28 -17.14 -0.70
C CYS A 59 11.45 -15.86 -0.83
N ARG A 60 10.13 -16.00 -1.04
CA ARG A 60 9.19 -14.90 -1.18
C ARG A 60 8.88 -14.29 0.18
N PHE A 61 8.68 -15.13 1.20
CA PHE A 61 8.50 -14.70 2.58
C PHE A 61 9.69 -13.84 3.03
N LYS A 62 10.92 -14.32 2.84
CA LYS A 62 12.15 -13.60 3.22
C LYS A 62 12.30 -12.26 2.49
N LYS A 63 11.87 -12.16 1.23
CA LYS A 63 11.89 -10.88 0.49
C LYS A 63 10.88 -9.88 1.02
N ILE A 64 9.64 -10.33 1.30
CA ILE A 64 8.55 -9.46 1.74
C ILE A 64 8.73 -9.04 3.20
N ILE A 65 8.94 -10.01 4.10
CA ILE A 65 9.03 -9.79 5.55
C ILE A 65 10.44 -9.38 5.97
N ARG A 66 11.44 -9.54 5.09
CA ARG A 66 12.87 -9.29 5.39
C ARG A 66 13.41 -10.16 6.54
N MET A 67 12.72 -11.27 6.84
CA MET A 67 13.04 -12.25 7.88
C MET A 67 12.66 -13.65 7.39
N ASN A 68 13.35 -14.69 7.87
CA ASN A 68 12.89 -16.05 7.61
C ASN A 68 11.63 -16.38 8.43
N SER A 69 10.83 -17.34 7.96
CA SER A 69 9.54 -17.70 8.58
C SER A 69 9.69 -18.14 10.05
N ILE A 70 10.73 -18.92 10.36
CA ILE A 70 10.99 -19.42 11.72
C ILE A 70 11.25 -18.28 12.71
N ASN A 71 12.11 -17.33 12.35
CA ASN A 71 12.43 -16.18 13.18
C ASN A 71 11.23 -15.24 13.32
N PHE A 72 10.43 -15.10 12.27
CA PHE A 72 9.20 -14.34 12.33
C PHE A 72 8.21 -14.96 13.34
N GLN A 73 8.00 -16.28 13.29
CA GLN A 73 7.13 -16.96 14.26
C GLN A 73 7.65 -16.84 15.69
N LYS A 74 8.97 -16.97 15.92
CA LYS A 74 9.59 -16.72 17.23
C LYS A 74 9.32 -15.30 17.73
N LEU A 75 9.45 -14.31 16.85
CA LEU A 75 9.15 -12.92 17.18
C LEU A 75 7.67 -12.74 17.55
N VAL A 76 6.76 -13.32 16.77
CA VAL A 76 5.31 -13.27 17.04
C VAL A 76 5.00 -13.88 18.41
N SER A 77 5.57 -15.05 18.73
CA SER A 77 5.38 -15.67 20.05
C SER A 77 5.91 -14.81 21.20
N LEU A 78 7.06 -14.15 21.01
CA LEU A 78 7.61 -13.21 21.98
C LEU A 78 6.66 -12.01 22.17
N LEU A 79 6.13 -11.44 21.09
CA LEU A 79 5.22 -10.30 21.17
C LEU A 79 3.91 -10.66 21.89
N ILE A 80 3.28 -11.78 21.54
CA ILE A 80 2.00 -12.22 22.14
C ILE A 80 2.15 -12.42 23.66
N THR A 81 3.30 -12.91 24.11
CA THR A 81 3.54 -13.21 25.53
C THR A 81 4.12 -12.02 26.30
N HIS A 82 4.53 -10.95 25.63
CA HIS A 82 5.22 -9.85 26.28
C HIS A 82 4.25 -8.96 27.09
N PRO A 83 4.55 -8.64 28.36
CA PRO A 83 3.64 -7.91 29.24
C PRO A 83 3.19 -6.53 28.73
N ILE A 84 4.00 -5.86 27.89
CA ILE A 84 3.64 -4.57 27.29
C ILE A 84 2.40 -4.64 26.39
N PHE A 85 2.12 -5.81 25.83
CA PHE A 85 0.96 -6.07 24.98
C PHE A 85 -0.19 -6.74 25.75
N GLN A 86 0.03 -7.05 27.03
CA GLN A 86 -1.05 -7.46 27.91
C GLN A 86 -1.80 -6.20 28.35
N ASN A 87 -3.07 -6.09 27.99
CA ASN A 87 -3.91 -4.98 28.37
C ASN A 87 -4.21 -5.04 29.88
N ASN A 88 -3.36 -4.40 30.67
CA ASN A 88 -3.52 -4.26 32.12
C ASN A 88 -4.39 -3.05 32.49
N SER A 89 -5.05 -2.42 31.52
CA SER A 89 -5.88 -1.22 31.70
C SER A 89 -7.36 -1.54 31.52
N ASN A 90 -8.23 -0.69 32.10
CA ASN A 90 -9.68 -0.78 31.87
C ASN A 90 -10.11 -0.23 30.50
N HIS A 91 -9.17 0.18 29.65
CA HIS A 91 -9.47 0.67 28.31
C HIS A 91 -9.40 -0.46 27.30
N LEU A 92 -10.34 -0.50 26.36
CA LEU A 92 -10.34 -1.49 25.29
C LEU A 92 -9.13 -1.26 24.38
N GLN A 93 -8.27 -2.27 24.27
CA GLN A 93 -7.22 -2.36 23.26
C GLN A 93 -7.59 -3.44 22.24
N ALA A 94 -7.13 -3.29 21.01
CA ALA A 94 -7.27 -4.35 20.02
C ALA A 94 -6.56 -5.63 20.52
N PRO A 95 -7.21 -6.80 20.46
CA PRO A 95 -6.59 -8.03 20.92
C PRO A 95 -5.34 -8.31 20.10
N VAL A 96 -4.29 -8.73 20.80
CA VAL A 96 -3.00 -9.14 20.21
C VAL A 96 -3.10 -10.56 19.63
N GLU A 97 -4.20 -11.26 19.92
CA GLU A 97 -4.52 -12.56 19.37
C GLU A 97 -4.72 -12.51 17.85
N LEU A 98 -4.03 -13.43 17.17
CA LEU A 98 -4.07 -13.65 15.72
C LEU A 98 -5.47 -14.04 15.26
#